data_AF-A0A1I0HRX6-F1
#
_entry.id   AF-A0A1I0HRX6-F1
#
_cell.length_a   1.000
_cell.length_b   1.000
_cell.length_c   1.000
_cell.angle_alpha   90.00
_cell.angle_beta   90.00
_cell.angle_gamma   90.00
#
_symmetry.space_group_name_H-M   'P 1'
#
loop_
_entity.id
_entity.type
_entity.pdbx_description
1 polymer ?
#
loop_
_entity_poly.entity_id
_entity_poly.type
_entity_poly.pdbx_seq_one_letter_code
_entity_poly.pdbx_strand_id
1 'polypeptide(L)'
;MNPAPRPVVPEHRQIVRAVLTEALESKLGGEVVVKSTAVSGRIFVVERKVAWTVLTGPGARSFSMALIDARLVSREDVEQVMAECRKSGGNFCETLVAWGLVARDTLRDLLCRHLGAQLDTLLGLTEAQALFVPQPRSYASQMTFQLDELAAPAKPPEIPLPVVMPSQLPPLSESEATVNVKQVLEEALKIDGAFAACLADAKSGMTLGSSGSAGFNIEAAAAGNTEVVRAKMKTMKTLGINDRIEDILITLGEQYHIIRPLGTREGLFLYLALHRSSANLAMARFRLADLEKNLQL
;
A
#
# COMPACT_ATOMS: atom_id res chain seq x y z
N MET A 1 9.97 -19.91 -54.28
CA MET A 1 10.37 -19.21 -53.03
C MET A 1 9.29 -19.47 -51.99
N ASN A 2 9.57 -20.31 -51.01
CA ASN A 2 8.65 -20.55 -49.90
C ASN A 2 8.71 -19.33 -48.97
N PRO A 3 7.59 -18.69 -48.59
CA PRO A 3 7.63 -17.61 -47.61
C PRO A 3 8.12 -18.18 -46.28
N ALA A 4 9.11 -17.51 -45.69
CA ALA A 4 9.63 -17.88 -44.39
C ALA A 4 8.48 -17.92 -43.36
N PRO A 5 8.46 -18.91 -42.44
CA PRO A 5 7.43 -18.97 -41.42
C PRO A 5 7.50 -17.69 -40.57
N ARG A 6 6.44 -16.87 -40.63
CA ARG A 6 6.25 -15.80 -39.64
C ARG A 6 6.15 -16.47 -38.27
N PRO A 7 6.93 -16.03 -37.27
CA PRO A 7 6.72 -16.51 -35.91
C PRO A 7 5.30 -16.13 -35.50
N VAL A 8 4.44 -17.14 -35.32
CA VAL A 8 3.14 -16.96 -34.67
C VAL A 8 3.46 -16.64 -33.21
N VAL A 9 3.47 -15.35 -32.87
CA VAL A 9 3.60 -14.91 -31.49
C VAL A 9 2.33 -15.38 -30.76
N PRO A 10 2.43 -16.17 -29.68
CA PRO A 10 1.25 -16.69 -29.02
C PRO A 10 0.38 -15.55 -28.47
N GLU A 11 -0.93 -15.61 -28.75
CA GLU A 11 -1.98 -14.63 -28.34
C GLU A 11 -1.96 -14.26 -26.84
N HIS A 12 -1.39 -15.14 -26.00
CA HIS A 12 -1.23 -14.94 -24.57
C HIS A 12 -0.43 -13.68 -24.18
N ARG A 13 0.47 -13.19 -25.04
CA ARG A 13 1.30 -12.00 -24.74
C ARG A 13 0.57 -10.66 -24.73
N GLN A 14 -0.71 -10.61 -25.11
CA GLN A 14 -1.46 -9.34 -25.22
C GLN A 14 -2.79 -9.32 -24.47
N ILE A 15 -3.08 -10.31 -23.64
CA ILE A 15 -4.38 -10.42 -22.98
C ILE A 15 -4.72 -9.20 -22.10
N VAL A 16 -3.73 -8.65 -21.38
CA VAL A 16 -3.92 -7.44 -20.58
C VAL A 16 -4.29 -6.24 -21.44
N ARG A 17 -3.62 -6.09 -22.60
CA ARG A 17 -3.88 -5.00 -23.55
C ARG A 17 -5.26 -5.14 -24.18
N ALA A 18 -5.65 -6.35 -24.57
CA ALA A 18 -6.97 -6.63 -25.15
C ALA A 18 -8.11 -6.30 -24.17
N VAL A 19 -8.00 -6.79 -22.92
CA VAL A 19 -9.00 -6.55 -21.88
C VAL A 19 -9.06 -5.08 -21.47
N LEU A 20 -7.92 -4.37 -21.46
CA LEU A 20 -7.90 -2.94 -21.21
C LEU A 20 -8.60 -2.14 -22.31
N THR A 21 -8.40 -2.50 -23.58
CA THR A 21 -9.11 -1.87 -24.70
C THR A 21 -10.61 -2.04 -24.56
N GLU A 22 -11.07 -3.26 -24.25
CA GLU A 22 -12.49 -3.54 -23.97
C GLU A 22 -13.03 -2.67 -22.83
N ALA A 23 -12.27 -2.55 -21.73
CA ALA A 23 -12.64 -1.74 -20.58
C ALA A 23 -12.80 -0.25 -20.92
N LEU A 24 -11.90 0.28 -21.76
CA LEU A 24 -11.94 1.68 -22.20
C LEU A 24 -13.09 1.96 -23.18
N GLU A 25 -13.56 0.97 -23.92
CA GLU A 25 -14.73 1.10 -24.80
C GLU A 25 -16.06 1.03 -24.03
N SER A 26 -16.04 0.51 -22.79
CA SER A 26 -17.23 0.42 -21.94
C SER A 26 -17.82 1.79 -21.59
N LYS A 27 -19.13 1.92 -21.80
CA LYS A 27 -19.89 3.12 -21.40
C LYS A 27 -20.04 3.26 -19.88
N LEU A 28 -19.93 2.15 -19.13
CA LEU A 28 -20.09 2.15 -17.67
C LEU A 28 -18.79 2.46 -16.93
N GLY A 29 -17.65 2.32 -17.60
CA GLY A 29 -16.36 2.20 -16.91
C GLY A 29 -16.26 0.89 -16.12
N GLY A 30 -15.29 0.80 -15.22
CA GLY A 30 -15.11 -0.36 -14.36
C GLY A 30 -13.66 -0.55 -13.90
N GLU A 31 -13.32 -1.80 -13.57
CA GLU A 31 -11.95 -2.17 -13.21
C GLU A 31 -11.46 -3.35 -14.05
N VAL A 32 -10.20 -3.29 -14.48
CA VAL A 32 -9.48 -4.41 -15.07
C VAL A 32 -8.61 -5.00 -13.96
N VAL A 33 -8.85 -6.25 -13.63
CA VAL A 33 -8.06 -7.01 -12.66
C VAL A 33 -7.04 -7.83 -13.42
N VAL A 34 -5.76 -7.60 -13.13
CA VAL A 34 -4.63 -8.30 -13.74
C VAL A 34 -3.94 -9.16 -12.69
N LYS A 35 -3.63 -10.41 -13.02
CA LYS A 35 -2.96 -11.34 -12.11
C LYS A 35 -1.92 -12.17 -12.88
N SER A 36 -0.68 -12.16 -12.41
CA SER A 36 0.38 -13.08 -12.81
C SER A 36 0.86 -13.89 -11.60
N THR A 37 1.90 -14.69 -11.79
CA THR A 37 2.52 -15.50 -10.74
C THR A 37 3.22 -14.65 -9.66
N ALA A 38 3.79 -13.50 -10.04
CA ALA A 38 4.57 -12.66 -9.13
C ALA A 38 3.92 -11.31 -8.82
N VAL A 39 3.00 -10.84 -9.68
CA VAL A 39 2.47 -9.48 -9.64
C VAL A 39 0.95 -9.53 -9.87
N SER A 40 0.23 -8.66 -9.18
CA SER A 40 -1.17 -8.37 -9.44
C SER A 40 -1.35 -6.88 -9.62
N GLY A 41 -2.41 -6.47 -10.32
CA GLY A 41 -2.73 -5.07 -10.45
C GLY A 41 -4.18 -4.84 -10.78
N ARG A 42 -4.59 -3.58 -10.61
CA ARG A 42 -5.93 -3.11 -10.95
C ARG A 42 -5.81 -1.83 -11.76
N ILE A 43 -6.53 -1.76 -12.86
CA ILE A 43 -6.62 -0.57 -13.70
C ILE A 43 -8.07 -0.10 -13.63
N PHE A 44 -8.29 1.10 -13.12
CA PHE A 44 -9.61 1.70 -13.01
C PHE A 44 -9.86 2.58 -14.22
N VAL A 45 -10.97 2.35 -14.90
CA VAL A 45 -11.34 3.06 -16.13
C VAL A 45 -12.67 3.78 -15.98
N VAL A 46 -12.76 4.97 -16.55
CA VAL A 46 -13.94 5.81 -16.56
C VAL A 46 -13.92 6.66 -17.83
N GLU A 47 -15.05 6.77 -18.55
CA GLU A 47 -15.16 7.64 -19.73
C GLU A 47 -14.01 7.49 -20.75
N ARG A 48 -13.61 6.25 -21.08
CA ARG A 48 -12.49 5.93 -21.99
C ARG A 48 -11.10 6.40 -21.52
N LYS A 49 -10.97 6.74 -20.24
CA LYS A 49 -9.72 7.16 -19.61
C LYS A 49 -9.35 6.22 -18.48
N VAL A 50 -8.06 6.15 -18.19
CA VAL A 50 -7.54 5.50 -16.98
C VAL A 50 -7.59 6.52 -15.85
N ALA A 51 -8.31 6.17 -14.78
CA ALA A 51 -8.42 6.99 -13.58
C ALA A 51 -7.35 6.65 -12.54
N TRP A 52 -6.97 5.37 -12.45
CA TRP A 52 -6.01 4.92 -11.47
C TRP A 52 -5.44 3.55 -11.85
N THR A 53 -4.20 3.29 -11.45
CA THR A 53 -3.53 2.01 -11.65
C THR A 53 -2.81 1.65 -10.36
N VAL A 54 -3.06 0.45 -9.85
CA VAL A 54 -2.38 -0.09 -8.68
C VAL A 54 -1.63 -1.34 -9.10
N LEU A 55 -0.37 -1.43 -8.72
CA LEU A 55 0.42 -2.66 -8.80
C LEU A 55 0.65 -3.19 -7.39
N THR A 56 0.69 -4.51 -7.26
CA THR A 56 0.99 -5.20 -6.01
C THR A 56 1.89 -6.39 -6.35
N GLY A 57 3.10 -6.37 -5.82
CA GLY A 57 4.14 -7.37 -6.09
C GLY A 57 5.52 -6.78 -5.86
N PRO A 58 6.59 -7.57 -6.09
CA PRO A 58 7.97 -7.11 -5.95
C PRO A 58 8.22 -5.85 -6.78
N GLY A 59 8.78 -4.81 -6.17
CA GLY A 59 9.10 -3.55 -6.84
C GLY A 59 7.91 -2.61 -7.08
N ALA A 60 6.69 -2.95 -6.65
CA ALA A 60 5.55 -2.04 -6.70
C ALA A 60 5.82 -0.80 -5.83
N ARG A 61 5.59 0.39 -6.40
CA ARG A 61 5.74 1.67 -5.70
C ARG A 61 4.37 2.30 -5.52
N SER A 62 4.11 2.88 -4.35
CA SER A 62 2.90 3.68 -4.13
C SER A 62 3.08 5.10 -4.65
N PHE A 63 1.97 5.75 -4.99
CA PHE A 63 2.00 7.15 -5.43
C PHE A 63 2.51 8.09 -4.33
N SER A 64 2.18 7.81 -3.07
CA SER A 64 2.70 8.54 -1.91
C SER A 64 4.24 8.51 -1.83
N MET A 65 4.85 7.36 -2.13
CA MET A 65 6.31 7.25 -2.19
C MET A 65 6.88 8.12 -3.32
N ALA A 66 6.22 8.15 -4.49
CA ALA A 66 6.63 8.99 -5.61
C ALA A 66 6.57 10.50 -5.28
N LEU A 67 5.58 10.93 -4.49
CA LEU A 67 5.47 12.31 -4.00
C LEU A 67 6.60 12.67 -3.02
N ILE A 68 6.96 11.76 -2.12
CA ILE A 68 8.05 11.93 -1.16
C ILE A 68 9.41 11.94 -1.87
N ASP A 69 9.65 10.99 -2.79
CA ASP A 69 10.87 10.90 -3.59
C ASP A 69 11.09 12.18 -4.41
N ALA A 70 10.01 12.77 -4.93
CA ALA A 70 10.02 14.04 -5.64
C ALA A 70 10.17 15.27 -4.73
N ARG A 71 10.22 15.08 -3.41
CA ARG A 71 10.27 16.14 -2.38
C ARG A 71 9.14 17.16 -2.48
N LEU A 72 7.98 16.74 -2.98
CA LEU A 72 6.78 17.59 -3.08
C LEU A 72 6.01 17.64 -1.77
N VAL A 73 6.12 16.59 -0.96
CA VAL A 73 5.46 16.45 0.34
C VAL A 73 6.37 15.67 1.28
N SER A 74 6.22 15.90 2.59
CA SER A 74 6.83 15.08 3.61
C SER A 74 6.00 13.81 3.88
N ARG A 75 6.58 12.85 4.61
CA ARG A 75 5.84 11.69 5.11
C ARG A 75 4.67 12.11 6.01
N GLU A 76 4.87 13.15 6.83
CA GLU A 76 3.83 13.68 7.71
C GLU A 76 2.66 14.29 6.91
N ASP A 77 2.95 15.07 5.88
CA ASP A 77 1.92 15.65 5.01
C ASP A 77 1.04 14.55 4.39
N VAL A 78 1.66 13.48 3.88
CA VAL A 78 0.94 12.32 3.34
C VAL A 78 0.06 11.67 4.40
N GLU A 79 0.59 11.47 5.61
CA GLU A 79 -0.15 10.86 6.72
C GLU A 79 -1.37 11.69 7.13
N GLN A 80 -1.22 13.02 7.22
CA GLN A 80 -2.30 13.95 7.54
C GLN A 80 -3.36 13.98 6.43
N VAL A 81 -2.95 14.05 5.17
CA VAL A 81 -3.87 14.04 4.01
C VAL A 81 -4.64 12.72 3.97
N MET A 82 -3.97 11.58 4.16
CA MET A 82 -4.65 10.28 4.23
C MET A 82 -5.61 10.20 5.42
N ALA A 83 -5.25 10.79 6.57
CA ALA A 83 -6.16 10.88 7.72
C ALA A 83 -7.42 11.69 7.38
N GLU A 84 -7.28 12.82 6.69
CA GLU A 84 -8.43 13.61 6.26
C GLU A 84 -9.27 12.88 5.21
N CYS A 85 -8.65 12.26 4.21
CA CYS A 85 -9.37 11.47 3.20
C CYS A 85 -10.16 10.33 3.83
N ARG A 86 -9.62 9.68 4.87
CA ARG A 86 -10.32 8.65 5.65
C ARG A 86 -11.50 9.20 6.44
N LYS A 87 -11.41 10.45 6.92
CA LYS A 87 -12.46 11.11 7.71
C LYS A 87 -13.59 11.64 6.83
N SER A 88 -13.25 12.27 5.71
CA SER A 88 -14.21 12.94 4.81
C SER A 88 -14.69 12.06 3.65
N GLY A 89 -14.01 10.94 3.39
CA GLY A 89 -14.18 10.18 2.15
C GLY A 89 -13.62 10.91 0.93
N GLY A 90 -12.82 11.96 1.16
CA GLY A 90 -12.23 12.80 0.11
C GLY A 90 -11.19 12.07 -0.74
N ASN A 91 -10.94 12.61 -1.94
CA ASN A 91 -9.90 12.13 -2.83
C ASN A 91 -8.52 12.61 -2.37
N PHE A 92 -7.54 11.71 -2.35
CA PHE A 92 -6.18 11.99 -1.90
C PHE A 92 -5.51 13.13 -2.69
N CYS A 93 -5.60 13.10 -4.02
CA CYS A 93 -5.03 14.13 -4.88
C CYS A 93 -5.75 15.47 -4.71
N GLU A 94 -7.08 15.47 -4.59
CA GLU A 94 -7.83 16.72 -4.37
C GLU A 94 -7.52 17.33 -3.00
N THR A 95 -7.30 16.50 -1.97
CA THR A 95 -6.95 16.98 -0.64
C THR A 95 -5.55 17.61 -0.62
N LEU A 96 -4.58 17.01 -1.33
CA LEU A 96 -3.25 17.61 -1.53
C LEU A 96 -3.31 19.00 -2.17
N VAL A 97 -4.15 19.16 -3.21
CA VAL A 97 -4.34 20.44 -3.89
C VAL A 97 -5.09 21.43 -3.00
N ALA A 98 -6.16 20.98 -2.34
CA ALA A 98 -7.00 21.82 -1.49
C ALA A 98 -6.23 22.38 -0.28
N TRP A 99 -5.28 21.61 0.26
CA TRP A 99 -4.40 22.02 1.35
C TRP A 99 -3.20 22.85 0.87
N GLY A 100 -3.05 23.05 -0.45
CA GLY A 100 -1.94 23.79 -1.03
C GLY A 100 -0.58 23.11 -0.91
N LEU A 101 -0.56 21.81 -0.60
CA LEU A 101 0.68 21.04 -0.44
C LEU A 101 1.37 20.80 -1.78
N VAL A 102 0.60 20.58 -2.84
CA VAL A 102 1.12 20.38 -4.19
C VAL A 102 0.26 21.13 -5.19
N ALA A 103 0.90 21.88 -6.10
CA ALA A 103 0.20 22.52 -7.20
C ALA A 103 -0.47 21.49 -8.10
N ARG A 104 -1.68 21.79 -8.57
CA ARG A 104 -2.51 20.84 -9.35
C ARG A 104 -1.80 20.32 -10.61
N ASP A 105 -1.12 21.19 -11.36
CA ASP A 105 -0.42 20.80 -12.59
C ASP A 105 0.76 19.88 -12.29
N THR A 106 1.57 20.21 -11.28
CA THR A 106 2.67 19.36 -10.81
C THR A 106 2.20 17.99 -10.33
N LEU A 107 1.07 17.95 -9.60
CA LEU A 107 0.46 16.72 -9.13
C LEU A 107 -0.06 15.88 -10.30
N ARG A 108 -0.73 16.50 -11.28
CA ARG A 108 -1.24 15.84 -12.49
C ARG A 108 -0.09 15.22 -13.30
N ASP A 109 1.01 15.95 -13.48
CA ASP A 109 2.17 15.47 -14.23
C ASP A 109 2.88 14.30 -13.54
N LEU A 110 3.05 14.38 -12.23
CA LEU A 110 3.63 13.28 -11.45
C LEU A 110 2.71 12.05 -11.46
N LEU A 111 1.41 12.26 -11.30
CA LEU A 111 0.42 11.19 -11.34
C LEU A 111 0.40 10.50 -12.70
N CYS A 112 0.39 11.27 -13.80
CA CYS A 112 0.46 10.75 -15.15
C CYS A 112 1.66 9.81 -15.34
N ARG A 113 2.87 10.27 -14.97
CA ARG A 113 4.10 9.46 -15.04
C ARG A 113 4.04 8.21 -14.16
N HIS A 114 3.52 8.35 -12.94
CA HIS A 114 3.39 7.23 -12.02
C HIS A 114 2.46 6.15 -12.58
N LEU A 115 1.26 6.55 -13.01
CA LEU A 115 0.27 5.65 -13.58
C LEU A 115 0.77 5.00 -14.87
N GLY A 116 1.47 5.76 -15.73
CA GLY A 116 2.09 5.25 -16.95
C GLY A 116 3.11 4.15 -16.65
N ALA A 117 4.00 4.36 -15.69
CA ALA A 117 5.00 3.36 -15.30
C ALA A 117 4.35 2.07 -14.72
N GLN A 118 3.29 2.19 -13.93
CA GLN A 118 2.55 1.02 -13.42
C GLN A 118 1.84 0.29 -14.57
N LEU A 119 1.25 1.04 -15.50
CA LEU A 119 0.54 0.49 -16.65
C LEU A 119 1.48 -0.25 -17.59
N ASP A 120 2.65 0.32 -17.90
CA ASP A 120 3.69 -0.32 -18.72
C ASP A 120 4.14 -1.64 -18.10
N THR A 121 4.29 -1.67 -16.77
CA THR A 121 4.65 -2.90 -16.05
C THR A 121 3.58 -3.97 -16.24
N LEU A 122 2.29 -3.62 -16.14
CA LEU A 122 1.18 -4.54 -16.34
C LEU A 122 1.05 -5.03 -17.78
N LEU A 123 1.24 -4.13 -18.76
CA LEU A 123 1.18 -4.45 -20.19
C LEU A 123 2.37 -5.29 -20.65
N GLY A 124 3.49 -5.23 -19.94
CA GLY A 124 4.70 -6.03 -20.20
C GLY A 124 4.64 -7.47 -19.68
N LEU A 125 3.60 -7.85 -18.92
CA LEU A 125 3.48 -9.20 -18.36
C LEU A 125 3.18 -10.22 -19.47
N THR A 126 4.05 -11.23 -19.61
CA THR A 126 3.92 -12.26 -20.65
C THR A 126 3.00 -13.42 -20.27
N GLU A 127 2.83 -13.67 -18.96
CA GLU A 127 1.98 -14.74 -18.41
C GLU A 127 1.03 -14.15 -17.37
N ALA A 128 0.06 -13.37 -17.83
CA ALA A 128 -0.96 -12.76 -16.99
C ALA A 128 -2.36 -13.24 -17.39
N GLN A 129 -3.25 -13.29 -16.40
CA GLN A 129 -4.69 -13.34 -16.60
C GLN A 129 -5.24 -11.94 -16.39
N ALA A 130 -6.21 -11.54 -17.20
CA ALA A 130 -6.89 -10.26 -17.06
C ALA A 130 -8.40 -10.47 -17.14
N LEU A 131 -9.15 -9.77 -16.29
CA LEU A 131 -10.60 -9.76 -16.28
C LEU A 131 -11.11 -8.34 -16.18
N PHE A 132 -12.02 -7.95 -17.07
CA PHE A 132 -12.75 -6.70 -16.96
C PHE A 132 -14.01 -6.91 -16.12
N VAL A 133 -14.21 -6.06 -15.12
CA VAL A 133 -15.40 -6.00 -14.27
C VAL A 133 -16.10 -4.66 -14.52
N PRO A 134 -17.16 -4.63 -15.34
CA PRO A 134 -17.93 -3.42 -15.58
C PRO A 134 -18.61 -2.95 -14.29
N GLN A 135 -18.38 -1.70 -13.91
CA GLN A 135 -19.02 -1.12 -12.73
C GLN A 135 -19.11 0.39 -12.90
N PRO A 136 -20.28 1.01 -12.61
CA PRO A 136 -20.38 2.46 -12.61
C PRO A 136 -19.44 3.06 -11.57
N ARG A 137 -18.56 3.96 -12.02
CA ARG A 137 -17.62 4.68 -11.16
C ARG A 137 -17.71 6.17 -11.47
N SER A 138 -17.53 6.98 -10.43
CA SER A 138 -17.39 8.43 -10.55
C SER A 138 -16.01 8.81 -10.04
N TYR A 139 -15.23 9.46 -10.89
CA TYR A 139 -13.94 10.05 -10.55
C TYR A 139 -13.97 11.53 -10.91
N ALA A 140 -13.18 12.34 -10.21
CA ALA A 140 -12.95 13.72 -10.62
C ALA A 140 -12.25 13.70 -11.99
N SER A 141 -12.90 14.28 -13.01
CA SER A 141 -12.47 14.19 -14.42
C SER A 141 -11.06 14.71 -14.69
N GLN A 142 -10.55 15.61 -13.83
CA GLN A 142 -9.25 16.28 -13.99
C GLN A 142 -8.04 15.41 -13.62
N MET A 143 -8.22 14.25 -12.97
CA MET A 143 -7.16 13.30 -12.61
C MET A 143 -7.30 11.96 -13.33
N THR A 144 -7.89 12.01 -14.53
CA THR A 144 -8.02 10.87 -15.45
C THR A 144 -7.19 11.15 -16.70
N PHE A 145 -6.66 10.09 -17.32
CA PHE A 145 -5.67 10.20 -18.39
C PHE A 145 -6.05 9.32 -19.58
N GLN A 146 -5.80 9.83 -20.79
CA GLN A 146 -5.90 9.01 -21.99
C GLN A 146 -4.72 8.03 -22.08
N LEU A 147 -4.86 6.96 -22.86
CA LEU A 147 -3.79 5.95 -23.02
C LEU A 147 -2.52 6.52 -23.65
N ASP A 148 -2.67 7.43 -24.62
CA ASP A 148 -1.57 8.13 -25.28
C ASP A 148 -0.85 9.09 -24.32
N GLU A 149 -1.59 9.78 -23.43
CA GLU A 149 -1.02 10.60 -22.36
C GLU A 149 -0.13 9.77 -21.41
N LEU A 150 -0.58 8.56 -21.05
CA LEU A 150 0.17 7.66 -20.16
C LEU A 150 1.36 6.95 -20.85
N ALA A 151 1.28 6.78 -22.17
CA ALA A 151 2.33 6.15 -22.99
C ALA A 151 3.38 7.16 -23.51
N ALA A 152 3.13 8.47 -23.38
CA ALA A 152 4.05 9.49 -23.84
C ALA A 152 5.36 9.43 -23.03
N PRO A 153 6.54 9.48 -23.69
CA PRO A 153 7.81 9.57 -22.98
C PRO A 153 7.81 10.83 -22.11
N ALA A 154 8.18 10.67 -20.84
CA ALA A 154 8.21 11.77 -19.88
C ALA A 154 8.93 12.98 -20.48
N LYS A 155 8.21 14.10 -20.65
CA LYS A 155 8.85 15.37 -21.02
C LYS A 155 9.85 15.68 -19.89
N PRO A 156 11.15 15.89 -20.19
CA PRO A 156 12.12 16.23 -19.15
C PRO A 156 11.61 17.45 -18.39
N PRO A 157 11.78 17.50 -17.05
CA PRO A 157 11.26 18.60 -16.27
C PRO A 157 11.85 19.92 -16.79
N GLU A 158 10.99 20.83 -17.25
CA GLU A 158 11.34 22.24 -17.38
C GLU A 158 11.52 22.76 -15.95
N ILE A 159 12.76 22.85 -15.49
CA ILE A 159 13.12 23.37 -14.17
C ILE A 159 12.86 24.88 -14.20
N PRO A 160 11.88 25.43 -13.44
CA PRO A 160 11.84 26.86 -13.19
C PRO A 160 12.97 27.19 -12.20
N LEU A 161 13.75 28.24 -12.50
CA LEU A 161 14.84 28.70 -11.64
C LEU A 161 14.33 28.93 -10.19
N PRO A 162 15.14 28.60 -9.16
CA PRO A 162 14.68 28.66 -7.78
C PRO A 162 14.54 30.10 -7.30
N VAL A 163 13.41 30.40 -6.67
CA VAL A 163 13.27 31.57 -5.77
C VAL A 163 13.90 31.18 -4.44
N VAL A 164 15.06 31.76 -4.14
CA VAL A 164 15.80 31.56 -2.89
C VAL A 164 15.12 32.36 -1.77
N MET A 165 14.73 31.70 -0.68
CA MET A 165 14.60 32.32 0.64
C MET A 165 15.56 31.61 1.61
N PRO A 166 16.26 32.33 2.51
CA PRO A 166 17.30 31.73 3.32
C PRO A 166 16.70 30.97 4.51
N SER A 167 16.94 29.66 4.58
CA SER A 167 16.70 28.84 5.78
C SER A 167 18.04 28.45 6.39
N GLN A 168 18.41 29.07 7.51
CA GLN A 168 19.42 28.53 8.42
C GLN A 168 18.83 27.30 9.11
N LEU A 169 19.40 26.13 8.82
CA LEU A 169 19.14 24.87 9.53
C LEU A 169 19.91 24.86 10.87
N PRO A 170 19.26 24.54 12.00
CA PRO A 170 19.90 23.75 13.04
C PRO A 170 19.86 22.26 12.66
N PRO A 171 20.78 21.42 13.15
CA PRO A 171 20.78 19.99 12.85
C PRO A 171 19.55 19.31 13.48
N LEU A 172 18.81 18.53 12.67
CA LEU A 172 17.64 17.76 13.10
C LEU A 172 18.08 16.60 13.99
N SER A 173 17.62 16.59 15.25
CA SER A 173 17.63 15.39 16.09
C SER A 173 16.60 14.39 15.55
N GLU A 174 17.04 13.18 15.20
CA GLU A 174 16.15 12.04 14.93
C GLU A 174 15.19 11.87 16.11
N SER A 175 13.88 11.89 15.85
CA SER A 175 12.87 11.77 16.92
C SER A 175 13.06 10.45 17.66
N GLU A 176 13.19 10.52 18.99
CA GLU A 176 13.38 9.38 19.91
C GLU A 176 12.28 8.30 19.73
N ALA A 177 11.08 8.69 19.27
CA ALA A 177 9.96 7.78 19.02
C ALA A 177 10.20 6.79 17.86
N THR A 178 10.83 7.24 16.77
CA THR A 178 11.18 6.36 15.63
C THR A 178 12.28 5.37 15.96
N VAL A 179 13.18 5.74 16.88
CA VAL A 179 14.27 4.87 17.37
C VAL A 179 13.69 3.77 18.27
N ASN A 180 12.73 4.09 19.14
CA ASN A 180 12.11 3.14 20.06
C ASN A 180 11.31 2.03 19.32
N VAL A 181 10.51 2.37 18.31
CA VAL A 181 9.70 1.39 17.56
C VAL A 181 10.59 0.36 16.86
N LYS A 182 11.66 0.79 16.19
CA LYS A 182 12.57 -0.12 15.49
C LYS A 182 13.24 -1.09 16.46
N GLN A 183 13.74 -0.60 17.58
CA GLN A 183 14.36 -1.42 18.62
C GLN A 183 13.40 -2.48 19.17
N VAL A 184 12.15 -2.09 19.48
CA VAL A 184 11.15 -3.04 20.01
C VAL A 184 10.82 -4.13 18.99
N LEU A 185 10.75 -3.82 17.70
CA LEU A 185 10.52 -4.80 16.65
C LEU A 185 11.72 -5.74 16.44
N GLU A 186 12.95 -5.22 16.57
CA GLU A 186 14.16 -6.04 16.55
C GLU A 186 14.22 -7.00 17.76
N GLU A 187 13.85 -6.55 18.95
CA GLU A 187 13.72 -7.41 20.13
C GLU A 187 12.60 -8.46 19.96
N ALA A 188 11.49 -8.10 19.31
CA ALA A 188 10.40 -9.04 19.02
C ALA A 188 10.87 -10.20 18.12
N LEU A 189 11.80 -9.96 17.18
CA LEU A 189 12.38 -11.00 16.35
C LEU A 189 13.33 -11.95 17.09
N LYS A 190 13.79 -11.59 18.29
CA LYS A 190 14.61 -12.48 19.14
C LYS A 190 13.78 -13.51 19.89
N ILE A 191 12.45 -13.43 19.82
CA ILE A 191 11.56 -14.45 20.39
C ILE A 191 11.74 -15.74 19.60
N ASP A 192 11.91 -16.88 20.29
CA ASP A 192 12.12 -18.17 19.65
C ASP A 192 11.02 -18.48 18.63
N GLY A 193 11.46 -18.80 17.40
CA GLY A 193 10.59 -19.08 16.26
C GLY A 193 10.03 -17.85 15.56
N ALA A 194 10.22 -16.63 16.05
CA ALA A 194 9.76 -15.42 15.38
C ALA A 194 10.53 -15.20 14.07
N PHE A 195 9.80 -14.85 13.01
CA PHE A 195 10.40 -14.54 11.71
C PHE A 195 9.88 -13.23 11.10
N ALA A 196 8.85 -12.64 11.70
CA ALA A 196 8.27 -11.37 11.29
C ALA A 196 7.54 -10.71 12.45
N ALA A 197 7.75 -9.41 12.64
CA ALA A 197 7.07 -8.58 13.63
C ALA A 197 6.75 -7.20 13.05
N CYS A 198 5.55 -6.66 13.32
CA CYS A 198 5.22 -5.29 12.96
C CYS A 198 4.35 -4.60 14.00
N LEU A 199 4.36 -3.28 13.95
CA LEU A 199 3.39 -2.41 14.60
C LEU A 199 2.45 -1.89 13.54
N ALA A 200 1.14 -2.03 13.72
CA ALA A 200 0.14 -1.61 12.76
C ALA A 200 -1.03 -0.89 13.41
N ASP A 201 -1.69 -0.05 12.61
CA ASP A 201 -2.92 0.66 13.00
C ASP A 201 -4.16 -0.14 12.59
N ALA A 202 -4.93 -0.60 13.58
CA ALA A 202 -6.16 -1.37 13.45
C ALA A 202 -7.32 -0.62 12.79
N LYS A 203 -7.21 0.69 12.55
CA LYS A 203 -8.27 1.46 11.87
C LYS A 203 -8.01 1.56 10.37
N SER A 204 -6.74 1.67 9.97
CA SER A 204 -6.30 1.92 8.60
C SER A 204 -5.63 0.74 7.92
N GLY A 205 -5.16 -0.25 8.66
CA GLY A 205 -4.37 -1.36 8.13
C GLY A 205 -2.92 -0.98 7.80
N MET A 206 -2.49 0.22 8.18
CA MET A 206 -1.15 0.72 7.89
C MET A 206 -0.13 0.14 8.87
N THR A 207 1.00 -0.31 8.33
CA THR A 207 2.14 -0.75 9.15
C THR A 207 3.02 0.47 9.47
N LEU A 208 3.21 0.75 10.76
CA LEU A 208 4.00 1.87 11.28
C LEU A 208 5.49 1.53 11.35
N GLY A 209 5.80 0.25 11.55
CA GLY A 209 7.14 -0.30 11.47
C GLY A 209 7.06 -1.81 11.30
N SER A 210 7.99 -2.38 10.55
CA SER A 210 8.10 -3.82 10.33
C SER A 210 9.56 -4.27 10.45
N SER A 211 9.73 -5.51 10.88
CA SER A 211 11.01 -6.21 10.91
C SER A 211 10.75 -7.68 10.62
N GLY A 212 11.56 -8.32 9.78
CA GLY A 212 11.33 -9.73 9.46
C GLY A 212 11.99 -10.21 8.18
N SER A 213 11.69 -11.46 7.83
CA SER A 213 12.30 -12.18 6.71
C SER A 213 11.78 -11.70 5.35
N ALA A 214 12.67 -11.56 4.38
CA ALA A 214 12.41 -10.97 3.05
C ALA A 214 11.36 -11.72 2.19
N GLY A 215 10.98 -12.95 2.57
CA GLY A 215 9.98 -13.76 1.88
C GLY A 215 8.55 -13.64 2.42
N PHE A 216 8.34 -12.91 3.52
CA PHE A 216 7.02 -12.76 4.14
C PHE A 216 6.50 -11.33 3.98
N ASN A 217 5.40 -11.16 3.26
CA ASN A 217 4.75 -9.86 3.09
C ASN A 217 4.01 -9.48 4.38
N ILE A 218 4.75 -8.87 5.29
CA ILE A 218 4.27 -8.51 6.61
C ILE A 218 3.24 -7.39 6.56
N GLU A 219 3.34 -6.47 5.61
CA GLU A 219 2.36 -5.39 5.41
C GLU A 219 1.01 -5.94 4.96
N ALA A 220 0.99 -6.91 4.03
CA ALA A 220 -0.23 -7.59 3.62
C ALA A 220 -0.82 -8.42 4.77
N ALA A 221 0.03 -9.11 5.53
CA ALA A 221 -0.42 -9.84 6.72
C ALA A 221 -1.02 -8.90 7.78
N ALA A 222 -0.40 -7.74 8.03
CA ALA A 222 -0.89 -6.71 8.94
C ALA A 222 -2.24 -6.13 8.49
N ALA A 223 -2.40 -5.85 7.19
CA ALA A 223 -3.65 -5.39 6.62
C ALA A 223 -4.77 -6.44 6.77
N GLY A 224 -4.48 -7.72 6.50
CA GLY A 224 -5.45 -8.81 6.73
C GLY A 224 -5.82 -8.98 8.21
N ASN A 225 -4.82 -8.94 9.10
CA ASN A 225 -5.01 -9.04 10.54
C ASN A 225 -5.78 -7.86 11.13
N THR A 226 -5.71 -6.69 10.50
CA THR A 226 -6.51 -5.52 10.88
C THR A 226 -8.01 -5.83 10.77
N GLU A 227 -8.45 -6.52 9.73
CA GLU A 227 -9.85 -6.89 9.58
C GLU A 227 -10.29 -7.91 10.65
N VAL A 228 -9.39 -8.79 11.09
CA VAL A 228 -9.65 -9.71 12.22
C VAL A 228 -9.89 -8.92 13.51
N VAL A 229 -9.00 -7.97 13.83
CA VAL A 229 -9.14 -7.11 15.02
C VAL A 229 -10.44 -6.31 14.96
N ARG A 230 -10.73 -5.67 13.82
CA ARG A 230 -11.94 -4.86 13.63
C ARG A 230 -13.21 -5.68 13.76
N ALA A 231 -13.26 -6.85 13.14
CA ALA A 231 -14.41 -7.75 13.24
C ALA A 231 -14.67 -8.17 14.70
N LYS A 232 -13.62 -8.53 15.45
CA LYS A 232 -13.75 -8.89 16.87
C LYS A 232 -14.20 -7.70 17.71
N MET A 233 -13.60 -6.53 17.54
CA MET A 233 -13.97 -5.31 18.25
C MET A 233 -15.43 -4.91 17.97
N LYS A 234 -15.88 -4.99 16.71
CA LYS A 234 -17.28 -4.76 16.34
C LYS A 234 -18.21 -5.75 17.04
N THR A 235 -17.83 -7.02 17.07
CA THR A 235 -18.61 -8.08 17.74
C THR A 235 -18.73 -7.84 19.24
N MET A 236 -17.65 -7.43 19.91
CA MET A 236 -17.68 -7.08 21.34
C MET A 236 -18.66 -5.94 21.62
N LYS A 237 -18.66 -4.90 20.76
CA LYS A 237 -19.65 -3.80 20.86
C LYS A 237 -21.08 -4.29 20.68
N THR A 238 -21.35 -5.11 19.66
CA THR A 238 -22.68 -5.68 19.42
C THR A 238 -23.19 -6.52 20.59
N LEU A 239 -22.30 -7.28 21.22
CA LEU A 239 -22.62 -8.16 22.35
C LEU A 239 -22.59 -7.44 23.71
N GLY A 240 -22.22 -6.16 23.76
CA GLY A 240 -22.08 -5.42 25.02
C GLY A 240 -20.94 -5.92 25.92
N ILE A 241 -19.92 -6.56 25.37
CA ILE A 241 -18.75 -7.03 26.13
C ILE A 241 -17.87 -5.81 26.45
N ASN A 242 -17.88 -5.40 27.71
CA ASN A 242 -17.10 -4.25 28.20
C ASN A 242 -15.73 -4.68 28.73
N ASP A 243 -14.92 -5.22 27.82
CA ASP A 243 -13.57 -5.73 28.09
C ASP A 243 -12.63 -5.34 26.92
N ARG A 244 -11.34 -5.65 27.01
CA ARG A 244 -10.37 -5.48 25.93
C ARG A 244 -9.85 -6.82 25.41
N ILE A 245 -9.38 -6.80 24.17
CA ILE A 245 -8.63 -7.92 23.60
C ILE A 245 -7.21 -7.85 24.16
N GLU A 246 -6.81 -8.84 24.97
CA GLU A 246 -5.41 -8.94 25.41
C GLU A 246 -4.49 -9.37 24.26
N ASP A 247 -4.87 -10.43 23.55
CA ASP A 247 -4.29 -10.84 22.28
C ASP A 247 -5.26 -11.73 21.50
N ILE A 248 -4.94 -11.95 20.22
CA ILE A 248 -5.59 -12.89 19.33
C ILE A 248 -4.49 -13.84 18.84
N LEU A 249 -4.70 -15.14 19.07
CA LEU A 249 -3.85 -16.19 18.54
C LEU A 249 -4.54 -16.87 17.36
N ILE A 250 -3.85 -16.89 16.22
CA ILE A 250 -4.25 -17.68 15.04
C ILE A 250 -3.20 -18.78 14.87
N THR A 251 -3.66 -20.03 14.80
CA THR A 251 -2.81 -21.21 14.61
C THR A 251 -3.02 -21.77 13.21
N LEU A 252 -1.93 -21.91 12.46
CA LEU A 252 -1.88 -22.58 11.16
C LEU A 252 -1.09 -23.90 11.29
N GLY A 253 -0.98 -24.64 10.19
CA GLY A 253 -0.21 -25.90 10.15
C GLY A 253 1.24 -25.71 10.60
N GLU A 254 1.91 -24.71 10.03
CA GLU A 254 3.35 -24.44 10.21
C GLU A 254 3.64 -23.17 11.01
N GLN A 255 2.62 -22.37 11.34
CA GLN A 255 2.81 -21.00 11.84
C GLN A 255 1.88 -20.67 13.00
N TYR A 256 2.38 -19.85 13.92
CA TYR A 256 1.59 -19.12 14.90
C TYR A 256 1.59 -17.64 14.55
N HIS A 257 0.45 -17.00 14.74
CA HIS A 257 0.28 -15.56 14.57
C HIS A 257 -0.33 -14.98 15.82
N ILE A 258 0.37 -14.04 16.45
CA ILE A 258 -0.08 -13.34 17.65
C ILE A 258 -0.35 -11.89 17.27
N ILE A 259 -1.56 -11.43 17.53
CA ILE A 259 -1.98 -10.04 17.35
C ILE A 259 -2.28 -9.48 18.74
N ARG A 260 -1.57 -8.45 19.15
CA ARG A 260 -1.68 -7.86 20.48
C ARG A 260 -2.04 -6.38 20.38
N PRO A 261 -3.32 -6.02 20.51
CA PRO A 261 -3.74 -4.63 20.62
C PRO A 261 -3.05 -3.94 21.79
N LEU A 262 -2.58 -2.70 21.59
CA LEU A 262 -1.89 -1.94 22.62
C LEU A 262 -2.91 -1.44 23.66
N GLY A 263 -2.62 -1.68 24.94
CA GLY A 263 -3.39 -1.13 26.05
C GLY A 263 -3.11 0.35 26.29
N THR A 264 -1.93 0.84 25.92
CA THR A 264 -1.50 2.25 26.10
C THR A 264 -2.05 3.17 25.02
N ARG A 265 -2.31 2.65 23.81
CA ARG A 265 -2.73 3.45 22.65
C ARG A 265 -3.75 2.70 21.82
N GLU A 266 -5.02 3.05 22.03
CA GLU A 266 -6.12 2.42 21.31
C GLU A 266 -5.98 2.55 19.79
N GLY A 267 -6.27 1.46 19.09
CA GLY A 267 -6.22 1.41 17.63
C GLY A 267 -4.88 1.01 17.05
N LEU A 268 -3.85 0.74 17.87
CA LEU A 268 -2.62 0.11 17.43
C LEU A 268 -2.56 -1.35 17.91
N PHE A 269 -1.81 -2.18 17.19
CA PHE A 269 -1.47 -3.53 17.63
C PHE A 269 -0.08 -3.95 17.18
N LEU A 270 0.58 -4.76 18.00
CA LEU A 270 1.74 -5.54 17.59
C LEU A 270 1.27 -6.82 16.91
N TYR A 271 1.96 -7.21 15.86
CA TYR A 271 1.75 -8.48 15.18
C TYR A 271 3.07 -9.23 15.13
N LEU A 272 3.04 -10.51 15.53
CA LEU A 272 4.19 -11.41 15.55
C LEU A 272 3.82 -12.72 14.83
N ALA A 273 4.63 -13.11 13.85
CA ALA A 273 4.53 -14.39 13.17
C ALA A 273 5.69 -15.30 13.59
N LEU A 274 5.37 -16.55 13.94
CA LEU A 274 6.33 -17.53 14.41
C LEU A 274 6.21 -18.87 13.66
N HIS A 275 7.34 -19.56 13.49
CA HIS A 275 7.39 -20.95 13.05
C HIS A 275 6.94 -21.86 14.19
N ARG A 276 5.94 -22.71 13.93
CA ARG A 276 5.38 -23.61 14.94
C ARG A 276 6.38 -24.64 15.45
N SER A 277 7.31 -25.08 14.60
CA SER A 277 8.30 -26.11 14.92
C SER A 277 9.33 -25.67 15.98
N SER A 278 9.54 -24.36 16.15
CA SER A 278 10.55 -23.79 17.06
C SER A 278 9.98 -22.81 18.08
N ALA A 279 8.73 -22.38 17.94
CA ALA A 279 8.14 -21.37 18.83
C ALA A 279 7.75 -21.91 20.21
N ASN A 280 8.14 -21.18 21.26
CA ASN A 280 7.56 -21.32 22.59
C ASN A 280 6.41 -20.31 22.76
N LEU A 281 5.17 -20.76 22.56
CA LEU A 281 4.00 -19.87 22.56
C LEU A 281 3.80 -19.10 23.88
N ALA A 282 4.05 -19.76 25.03
CA ALA A 282 3.91 -19.11 26.33
C ALA A 282 4.93 -17.97 26.48
N MET A 283 6.18 -18.24 26.13
CA MET A 283 7.25 -17.23 26.16
C MET A 283 7.01 -16.12 25.13
N ALA A 284 6.51 -16.45 23.94
CA ALA A 284 6.21 -15.48 22.90
C ALA A 284 5.14 -14.47 23.36
N ARG A 285 4.04 -14.94 23.95
CA ARG A 285 2.99 -14.05 24.49
C ARG A 285 3.51 -13.20 25.64
N PHE A 286 4.29 -13.79 26.56
CA PHE A 286 4.88 -13.08 27.68
C PHE A 286 5.85 -11.97 27.22
N ARG A 287 6.79 -12.30 26.34
CA ARG A 287 7.78 -11.34 25.80
C ARG A 287 7.11 -10.25 24.98
N LEU A 288 6.13 -10.59 24.14
CA LEU A 288 5.41 -9.60 23.34
C LEU A 288 4.61 -8.62 24.22
N ALA A 289 4.05 -9.09 25.34
CA ALA A 289 3.39 -8.24 26.32
C ALA A 289 4.35 -7.33 27.09
N ASP A 290 5.59 -7.76 27.31
CA ASP A 290 6.64 -6.94 27.91
C ASP A 290 7.12 -5.85 26.92
N LEU A 291 7.33 -6.22 25.66
CA LEU A 291 7.69 -5.31 24.58
C LEU A 291 6.63 -4.24 24.32
N GLU A 292 5.34 -4.61 24.39
CA GLU A 292 4.22 -3.65 24.34
C GLU A 292 4.36 -2.54 25.38
N LYS A 293 4.79 -2.85 26.61
CA LYS A 293 4.94 -1.87 27.69
C LYS A 293 6.14 -0.95 27.49
N ASN A 294 7.18 -1.43 26.81
CA ASN A 294 8.41 -0.68 26.53
C ASN A 294 8.28 0.23 25.29
N LEU A 295 7.16 0.11 24.57
CA LEU A 295 6.88 0.90 23.39
C LEU A 295 6.51 2.34 23.81
N GLN A 296 7.41 3.28 23.52
CA GLN A 296 7.22 4.70 23.76
C GLN A 296 6.80 5.36 22.44
N LEU A 297 5.52 5.72 22.35
CA LEU A 297 4.89 6.33 21.18
C LEU A 297 4.31 7.70 21.53
#